data_AF-A0A6N6MU46-F1
#
_entry.id   AF-A0A6N6MU46-F1
#
_cell.length_a   1.000
_cell.length_b   1.000
_cell.length_c   1.000
_cell.angle_alpha   90.00
_cell.angle_beta   90.00
_cell.angle_gamma   90.00
#
_symmetry.space_group_name_H-M   'P 1'
#
loop_
_entity.id
_entity.type
_entity.pdbx_description
1 polymer ?
#
loop_
_entity_poly.entity_id
_entity_poly.type
_entity_poly.pdbx_seq_one_letter_code
_entity_poly.pdbx_strand_id
1 'polypeptide(L)'
;MAFAQIMSKLMPRVRQIDYKELVRIMWIDQIGDDPVLRRNPTTCCLDEAIRRALAKWTDRPFEQVCLIIRDRGLKPITTYKAVRKIYDRPDFPKS
;
A
#
# COMPACT_ATOMS: atom_id res chain seq x y z
N MET A 1 40.19 20.02 19.95
CA MET A 1 38.72 19.96 20.18
C MET A 1 38.05 19.63 18.85
N ALA A 2 37.69 18.37 18.60
CA ALA A 2 37.00 17.96 17.38
C ALA A 2 36.04 16.81 17.72
N PHE A 3 34.84 17.16 18.22
CA PHE A 3 33.85 16.19 18.72
C PHE A 3 32.45 16.42 18.15
N ALA A 4 32.32 17.02 16.97
CA ALA A 4 31.02 17.44 16.43
C ALA A 4 30.74 16.96 15.00
N GLN A 5 31.23 15.78 14.58
CA GLN A 5 31.09 15.39 13.17
C GLN A 5 30.78 13.90 12.91
N ILE A 6 30.15 13.18 13.84
CA ILE A 6 29.73 11.78 13.60
C ILE A 6 28.36 11.47 14.23
N MET A 7 27.34 12.29 13.96
CA MET A 7 25.94 11.98 14.36
C MET A 7 24.93 12.28 13.26
N SER A 8 25.29 12.09 11.99
CA SER A 8 24.37 12.31 10.86
C SER A 8 24.23 11.12 9.90
N LYS A 9 24.79 9.94 10.23
CA LYS A 9 24.91 8.81 9.27
C LYS A 9 24.07 7.57 9.56
N LEU A 10 23.09 7.64 10.46
CA LEU A 10 22.28 6.46 10.85
C LEU A 10 20.77 6.75 10.96
N MET A 11 20.26 7.74 10.22
CA MET A 11 18.84 7.69 9.91
C MET A 11 18.67 6.62 8.81
N PRO A 12 17.94 5.52 9.05
CA PRO A 12 17.55 4.65 7.95
C PRO A 12 16.87 5.55 6.93
N ARG A 13 17.39 5.60 5.69
CA ARG A 13 16.71 6.26 4.58
C ARG A 13 15.33 5.62 4.52
N VAL A 14 14.35 6.27 5.16
CA VAL A 14 12.96 5.91 5.08
C VAL A 14 12.70 5.98 3.59
N ARG A 15 12.61 4.80 2.93
CA ARG A 15 12.39 4.75 1.48
C ARG A 15 11.18 5.64 1.24
N GLN A 16 11.42 6.76 0.58
CA GLN A 16 10.40 7.75 0.32
C GLN A 16 9.39 7.05 -0.57
N ILE A 17 8.19 6.84 -0.04
CA ILE A 17 7.12 6.21 -0.79
C ILE A 17 6.51 7.34 -1.62
N ASP A 18 6.47 7.15 -2.94
CA ASP A 18 5.73 8.04 -3.81
C ASP A 18 4.23 7.71 -3.68
N TYR A 19 3.53 8.47 -2.84
CA TYR A 19 2.09 8.29 -2.62
C TYR A 19 1.23 8.70 -3.82
N LYS A 20 1.79 9.46 -4.77
CA LYS A 20 1.13 9.91 -5.99
C LYS A 20 1.46 9.02 -7.19
N GLU A 21 2.24 7.95 -6.99
CA GLU A 21 2.46 6.98 -8.05
C GLU A 21 1.13 6.33 -8.45
N LEU A 22 0.97 6.08 -9.75
CA LEU A 22 -0.16 5.35 -10.26
C LEU A 22 -0.02 3.88 -9.90
N VAL A 23 -1.08 3.33 -9.34
CA VAL A 23 -1.19 1.92 -8.99
C VAL A 23 -2.50 1.36 -9.50
N ARG A 24 -2.53 0.06 -9.74
CA ARG A 24 -3.77 -0.65 -10.08
C ARG A 24 -4.25 -1.41 -8.85
N ILE A 25 -5.44 -1.08 -8.39
CA ILE A 25 -6.13 -1.82 -7.34
C ILE A 25 -7.03 -2.88 -7.97
N MET A 26 -6.81 -4.13 -7.60
CA MET A 26 -7.61 -5.27 -8.02
C MET A 26 -8.15 -5.98 -6.79
N TRP A 27 -9.45 -6.20 -6.77
CA TRP A 27 -10.15 -6.91 -5.71
C TRP A 27 -10.40 -8.34 -6.17
N ILE A 28 -9.91 -9.31 -5.41
CA ILE A 28 -10.20 -10.72 -5.60
C ILE A 28 -11.24 -11.09 -4.54
N ASP A 29 -12.47 -11.33 -5.00
CA ASP A 29 -13.53 -11.90 -4.18
C ASP A 29 -13.20 -13.39 -4.01
N GLN A 30 -13.03 -13.87 -2.77
CA GLN A 30 -12.81 -15.29 -2.52
C GLN A 30 -14.15 -16.04 -2.37
N ILE A 31 -14.23 -17.18 -3.05
CA ILE A 31 -15.21 -18.29 -2.94
C ILE A 31 -16.47 -18.16 -3.80
N GLY A 32 -16.28 -18.51 -5.07
CA GLY A 32 -17.17 -19.35 -5.87
C GLY A 32 -16.28 -20.06 -6.90
N ASP A 33 -16.62 -21.27 -7.34
CA ASP A 33 -15.89 -22.05 -8.37
C ASP A 33 -15.79 -21.35 -9.75
N ASP A 34 -16.16 -20.07 -9.81
CA ASP A 34 -16.19 -19.27 -11.01
C ASP A 34 -15.03 -18.25 -11.01
N PRO A 35 -13.90 -18.55 -11.69
CA PRO A 35 -12.73 -17.67 -11.76
C PRO A 35 -12.97 -16.38 -12.57
N VAL A 36 -14.21 -16.12 -12.99
CA VAL A 36 -14.58 -15.14 -14.04
C VAL A 36 -14.92 -13.75 -13.49
N LEU A 37 -15.21 -13.59 -12.20
CA LEU A 37 -15.43 -12.26 -11.60
C LEU A 37 -14.10 -11.53 -11.30
N ARG A 38 -13.23 -11.43 -12.31
CA ARG A 38 -12.14 -10.46 -12.32
C ARG A 38 -12.75 -9.07 -12.41
N ARG A 39 -13.02 -8.43 -11.28
CA ARG A 39 -13.38 -7.01 -11.26
C ARG A 39 -12.29 -6.24 -12.00
N ASN A 40 -12.69 -5.38 -12.93
CA ASN A 40 -11.75 -4.58 -13.71
C ASN A 40 -10.78 -3.84 -12.77
N PRO A 41 -9.46 -3.99 -12.95
CA PRO A 41 -8.49 -3.28 -12.13
C PRO A 41 -8.72 -1.79 -12.29
N THR A 42 -8.82 -1.08 -11.17
CA THR A 42 -9.00 0.37 -11.15
C THR A 42 -7.64 1.03 -11.01
N THR A 43 -7.32 2.00 -11.86
CA THR A 43 -6.08 2.79 -11.73
C THR A 43 -6.35 3.99 -10.83
N CYS A 44 -5.53 4.18 -9.80
CA CYS A 44 -5.62 5.29 -8.85
C CYS A 44 -4.24 5.60 -8.26
N CYS A 45 -4.14 6.64 -7.44
CA CYS A 45 -2.89 6.92 -6.72
C CYS A 45 -2.68 5.93 -5.56
N LEU A 46 -1.42 5.71 -5.15
CA LEU A 46 -1.11 4.80 -4.04
C LEU A 46 -1.81 5.20 -2.73
N ASP A 47 -1.85 6.49 -2.38
CA ASP A 47 -2.56 6.97 -1.19
C ASP A 47 -4.04 6.57 -1.20
N GLU A 48 -4.70 6.77 -2.34
CA GLU A 48 -6.10 6.43 -2.56
C GLU A 48 -6.32 4.92 -2.50
N ALA A 49 -5.45 4.13 -3.14
CA ALA A 49 -5.52 2.67 -3.10
C ALA A 49 -5.40 2.13 -1.67
N ILE A 50 -4.47 2.67 -0.88
CA ILE A 50 -4.25 2.29 0.52
C ILE A 50 -5.48 2.60 1.38
N ARG A 51 -6.08 3.79 1.21
CA ARG A 51 -7.31 4.17 1.93
C ARG A 51 -8.50 3.29 1.58
N ARG A 52 -8.72 3.04 0.29
CA ARG A 52 -9.79 2.16 -0.20
C ARG A 52 -9.60 0.73 0.33
N ALA A 53 -8.36 0.20 0.29
CA ALA A 53 -7.98 -1.10 0.85
C ALA A 53 -8.28 -1.19 2.36
N LEU A 54 -7.84 -0.19 3.13
CA LEU A 54 -8.01 -0.18 4.58
C LEU A 54 -9.48 -0.07 5.00
N ALA A 55 -10.25 0.81 4.37
CA ALA A 55 -11.68 0.96 4.64
C ALA A 55 -12.44 -0.35 4.42
N LYS A 56 -12.25 -0.98 3.25
CA LYS A 56 -12.93 -2.25 2.94
C LYS A 56 -12.55 -3.40 3.88
N TRP A 57 -11.28 -3.54 4.26
CA TRP A 57 -10.87 -4.58 5.20
C TRP A 57 -11.37 -4.34 6.63
N THR A 58 -11.56 -3.07 7.02
CA THR A 58 -12.15 -2.73 8.32
C THR A 58 -13.62 -3.15 8.35
N ASP A 59 -14.36 -2.89 7.27
CA ASP A 59 -15.77 -3.27 7.17
C ASP A 59 -15.97 -4.77 6.98
N ARG A 60 -15.04 -5.43 6.24
CA ARG A 60 -15.17 -6.84 5.83
C ARG A 60 -13.83 -7.57 5.86
N PRO A 61 -13.37 -8.02 7.05
CA PRO A 61 -12.04 -8.60 7.21
C PRO A 61 -11.82 -9.93 6.49
N PHE A 62 -12.90 -10.64 6.13
CA PHE A 62 -12.85 -12.00 5.56
C PHE A 62 -13.09 -12.07 4.04
N GLU A 63 -13.53 -10.99 3.40
CA GLU A 63 -14.18 -11.11 2.08
C GLU A 63 -13.26 -10.84 0.87
N GLN A 64 -12.14 -10.14 1.04
CA GLN A 64 -11.44 -9.55 -0.11
C GLN A 64 -9.92 -9.63 0.01
N VAL A 65 -9.26 -10.23 -0.99
CA VAL A 65 -7.82 -10.03 -1.20
C VAL A 65 -7.66 -8.81 -2.11
N CYS A 66 -7.10 -7.73 -1.57
CA CYS A 66 -6.76 -6.54 -2.34
C CYS A 66 -5.33 -6.66 -2.87
N LEU A 67 -5.15 -6.56 -4.19
CA LEU A 67 -3.86 -6.44 -4.84
C LEU A 67 -3.65 -5.00 -5.30
N ILE A 68 -2.69 -4.31 -4.70
CA ILE A 68 -2.21 -3.02 -5.18
C ILE A 68 -0.96 -3.29 -6.00
N ILE A 69 -1.11 -3.29 -7.32
CA ILE A 69 -0.04 -3.48 -8.28
C ILE A 69 0.64 -2.14 -8.51
N ARG A 70 1.93 -2.10 -8.23
CA ARG A 70 2.76 -0.90 -8.38
C ARG A 70 3.54 -1.00 -9.69
N ASP A 71 3.70 0.12 -10.36
CA ASP A 71 4.53 0.19 -11.55
C ASP A 71 6.02 0.05 -11.17
N ARG A 72 6.89 -0.15 -12.18
CA ARG A 72 8.36 -0.24 -12.02
C ARG A 72 8.89 -1.52 -11.34
N GLY A 73 8.16 -2.63 -11.41
CA GLY A 73 8.63 -3.93 -10.91
C GLY A 73 8.68 -4.04 -9.39
N LEU A 74 7.99 -3.14 -8.68
CA LEU A 74 7.85 -3.21 -7.22
C LEU A 74 6.89 -4.34 -6.84
N LYS A 75 7.16 -4.98 -5.70
CA LYS A 75 6.29 -6.05 -5.20
C LYS A 75 4.88 -5.50 -4.94
N PRO A 76 3.82 -6.18 -5.41
CA PRO A 76 2.46 -5.77 -5.13
C PRO A 76 2.17 -5.83 -3.63
N ILE A 77 1.27 -4.96 -3.17
CA ILE A 77 0.82 -4.95 -1.78
C ILE A 77 -0.46 -5.77 -1.72
N THR A 78 -0.43 -6.87 -0.96
CA THR A 78 -1.47 -7.91 -1.02
C THR A 78 -2.12 -8.21 0.34
N THR A 79 -1.63 -7.59 1.41
CA THR A 79 -2.04 -7.94 2.79
C THR A 79 -2.46 -6.71 3.57
N TYR A 80 -3.44 -6.90 4.47
CA TYR A 80 -3.89 -5.88 5.42
C TYR A 80 -2.72 -5.30 6.22
N LYS A 81 -1.83 -6.15 6.74
CA LYS A 81 -0.66 -5.72 7.52
C LYS A 81 0.25 -4.79 6.71
N ALA A 82 0.45 -5.04 5.42
CA ALA A 82 1.29 -4.21 4.57
C ALA A 82 0.64 -2.85 4.25
N VAL A 83 -0.67 -2.84 3.99
CA VAL A 83 -1.43 -1.58 3.78
C VAL A 83 -1.46 -0.75 5.05
N ARG A 84 -1.80 -1.36 6.20
CA ARG A 84 -1.79 -0.69 7.50
C ARG A 84 -0.41 -0.12 7.85
N LYS A 85 0.66 -0.89 7.57
CA LYS A 85 2.04 -0.40 7.77
C LYS A 85 2.37 0.85 6.95
N ILE A 86 1.80 1.01 5.75
CA ILE A 86 1.98 2.21 4.92
C ILE A 86 1.12 3.36 5.45
N TYR A 87 -0.13 3.08 5.79
CA TYR A 87 -1.07 4.07 6.35
C TYR A 87 -0.59 4.66 7.69
N ASP A 88 0.00 3.83 8.56
CA ASP A 88 0.49 4.24 9.88
C ASP A 88 1.81 5.03 9.81
N ARG A 89 2.39 5.23 8.61
CA ARG A 89 3.61 6.03 8.48
C ARG A 89 3.35 7.51 8.77
N PRO A 90 4.30 8.21 9.42
CA PRO A 90 4.15 9.63 9.71
C PRO A 90 4.10 10.50 8.45
N ASP A 91 4.67 10.04 7.33
CA ASP A 91 4.68 10.73 6.03
C ASP A 91 3.47 10.40 5.14
N PHE A 92 2.54 9.55 5.59
CA PHE A 92 1.34 9.23 4.82
C PHE A 92 0.41 10.47 4.73
N PRO A 93 -0.06 10.86 3.53
CA PRO A 93 -0.95 11.99 3.40
C PRO A 93 -2.29 11.69 4.07
N LYS A 94 -2.59 12.34 5.20
CA LYS A 94 -3.85 12.26 5.95
C LYS A 94 -4.77 13.44 5.61
N SER A 95 -4.96 13.69 4.31
CA SER A 95 -5.95 14.64 3.81
C SER A 95 -7.37 14.12 3.90
#